data_AF-A0A2E2Z5X9-F1
#
_entry.id   AF-A0A2E2Z5X9-F1
#
_cell.length_a   1.000
_cell.length_b   1.000
_cell.length_c   1.000
_cell.angle_alpha   90.00
_cell.angle_beta   90.00
_cell.angle_gamma   90.00
#
_symmetry.space_group_name_H-M   'P 1'
#
loop_
_entity.id
_entity.type
_entity.pdbx_description
1 polymer ?
#
loop_
_entity_poly.entity_id
_entity_poly.type
_entity_poly.pdbx_seq_one_letter_code
_entity_poly.pdbx_strand_id
1 'polypeptide(L)'
;MDKKLILERLEMLVKLCGKTEPDTPGETYLFNEHLIRSQEMLKEVRDLHTGKTIIDPDSERDLLINIMKQSNKIWRLRNKIKNGDWDDLSYLEMNDMIEDYIAQNQKINAIKYYRQEMDEKFGEQVSLREAKEYIDEVASDMKRRGI
;
A
#
# COMPACT_ATOMS: atom_id res chain seq x y z
N MET A 1 -10.83 -18.58 -4.03
CA MET A 1 -9.56 -18.21 -3.37
C MET A 1 -9.49 -18.94 -2.04
N ASP A 2 -8.31 -19.37 -1.62
CA ASP A 2 -8.16 -20.07 -0.34
C ASP A 2 -8.15 -19.06 0.82
N LYS A 3 -9.30 -18.93 1.50
CA LYS A 3 -9.49 -18.02 2.64
C LYS A 3 -8.58 -18.37 3.81
N LYS A 4 -8.24 -19.65 3.99
CA LYS A 4 -7.36 -20.10 5.09
C LYS A 4 -5.95 -19.58 4.90
N LEU A 5 -5.42 -19.66 3.67
CA LEU A 5 -4.12 -19.09 3.33
C LEU A 5 -4.08 -17.56 3.49
N ILE A 6 -5.17 -16.86 3.15
CA ILE A 6 -5.26 -15.41 3.34
C ILE A 6 -5.22 -15.05 4.83
N LEU A 7 -5.94 -15.80 5.68
CA LEU A 7 -5.91 -15.62 7.14
C LEU A 7 -4.49 -15.81 7.70
N GLU A 8 -3.81 -16.90 7.33
CA GLU A 8 -2.44 -17.17 7.78
C GLU A 8 -1.47 -16.02 7.42
N ARG A 9 -1.59 -15.48 6.20
CA ARG A 9 -0.78 -14.33 5.75
C ARG A 9 -1.12 -13.03 6.49
N LEU A 10 -2.39 -12.77 6.75
CA LEU A 10 -2.83 -11.61 7.54
C LEU A 10 -2.34 -11.70 8.99
N GLU A 11 -2.31 -12.88 9.59
CA GLU A 11 -1.73 -13.08 10.92
C GLU A 11 -0.22 -12.80 10.95
N MET A 12 0.50 -13.18 9.89
CA MET A 12 1.91 -12.80 9.73
C MET A 12 2.08 -11.28 9.61
N LEU A 13 1.20 -10.62 8.85
CA LEU A 13 1.21 -9.16 8.70
C LEU A 13 0.99 -8.45 10.04
N VAL A 14 -0.01 -8.86 10.81
CA VAL A 14 -0.29 -8.30 12.15
C VAL A 14 0.94 -8.44 13.06
N LYS A 15 1.60 -9.60 13.06
CA LYS A 15 2.84 -9.82 13.82
C LYS A 15 3.97 -8.91 13.36
N LEU A 16 4.11 -8.67 12.05
CA LEU A 16 5.12 -7.78 11.50
C LEU A 16 4.85 -6.32 11.91
N CYS A 17 3.60 -5.86 11.83
CA CYS A 17 3.18 -4.53 12.26
C CYS A 17 3.52 -4.28 13.74
N GLY A 18 3.21 -5.23 14.63
CA GLY A 18 3.52 -5.10 16.06
C GLY A 18 5.04 -5.12 16.37
N LYS A 19 5.84 -5.86 15.60
CA LYS A 19 7.31 -5.87 15.76
C LYS A 19 8.01 -4.61 15.26
N THR A 20 7.33 -3.84 14.42
CA THR A 20 7.85 -2.63 13.77
C THR A 20 7.12 -1.39 14.28
N GLU A 21 6.42 -1.53 15.40
CA GLU A 21 5.83 -0.43 16.13
C GLU A 21 6.92 0.27 16.93
N PRO A 22 7.01 1.61 16.90
CA PRO A 22 8.00 2.33 17.69
C PRO A 22 7.73 2.13 19.19
N ASP A 23 8.79 1.92 19.97
CA ASP A 23 8.71 1.67 21.43
C ASP A 23 8.10 2.85 22.20
N THR A 24 8.15 4.06 21.62
CA THR A 24 7.52 5.26 22.15
C THR A 24 6.38 5.70 21.22
N PRO A 25 5.20 6.09 21.76
CA PRO A 25 4.15 6.70 20.95
C PRO A 25 4.72 7.89 20.18
N GLY A 26 4.49 7.93 18.87
CA GLY A 26 4.91 9.07 18.06
C GLY A 26 4.12 10.33 18.46
N GLU A 27 4.70 11.51 18.24
CA GLU A 27 4.03 12.79 18.53
C GLU A 27 2.70 12.95 17.76
N THR A 28 2.58 12.30 16.60
CA THR A 28 1.45 12.45 15.67
C THR A 28 0.32 11.45 15.91
N TYR A 29 0.63 10.20 16.29
CA TYR A 29 -0.37 9.12 16.37
C TYR A 29 -0.12 8.19 17.57
N LEU A 30 -1.16 8.04 18.41
CA LEU A 30 -1.16 7.17 19.59
C LEU A 30 -1.27 5.69 19.24
N PHE A 31 -1.91 5.36 18.12
CA PHE A 31 -2.12 3.99 17.67
C PHE A 31 -1.63 3.82 16.23
N ASN A 32 -1.02 2.67 15.96
CA ASN A 32 -0.49 2.32 14.65
C ASN A 32 -1.62 1.97 13.67
N GLU A 33 -1.88 2.85 12.71
CA GLU A 33 -2.93 2.67 11.69
C GLU A 33 -2.74 1.39 10.88
N HIS A 34 -1.51 1.03 10.50
CA HIS A 34 -1.23 -0.20 9.77
C HIS A 34 -1.56 -1.46 10.59
N LEU A 35 -1.35 -1.42 11.90
CA LEU A 35 -1.73 -2.51 12.79
C LEU A 35 -3.26 -2.63 12.87
N ILE A 36 -3.96 -1.51 13.08
CA ILE A 36 -5.42 -1.45 13.12
C ILE A 36 -6.00 -2.00 11.81
N ARG A 37 -5.55 -1.49 10.67
CA ARG A 37 -6.03 -1.90 9.36
C ARG A 37 -5.79 -3.39 9.07
N SER A 38 -4.63 -3.91 9.50
CA SER A 38 -4.33 -5.34 9.36
C SER A 38 -5.26 -6.21 10.22
N GLN A 39 -5.64 -5.75 11.41
CA GLN A 39 -6.61 -6.43 12.26
C GLN A 39 -8.03 -6.38 11.71
N GLU A 40 -8.44 -5.26 11.11
CA GLU A 40 -9.73 -5.14 10.42
C GLU A 40 -9.83 -6.13 9.25
N MET A 41 -8.83 -6.15 8.37
CA MET A 41 -8.78 -7.10 7.25
C MET A 41 -8.82 -8.55 7.73
N LEU A 42 -8.08 -8.88 8.79
CA LEU A 42 -8.10 -10.21 9.40
C LEU A 42 -9.51 -10.59 9.88
N LYS A 43 -10.21 -9.65 10.52
CA LYS A 43 -11.58 -9.85 10.99
C LYS A 43 -12.54 -10.06 9.81
N GLU A 44 -12.45 -9.25 8.77
CA GLU A 44 -13.31 -9.37 7.57
C GLU A 44 -13.18 -10.74 6.91
N VAL A 45 -11.94 -11.21 6.67
CA VAL A 45 -11.72 -12.54 6.08
C VAL A 45 -12.19 -13.65 7.03
N ARG A 46 -12.03 -13.48 8.35
CA ARG A 46 -12.50 -14.46 9.35
C ARG A 46 -14.02 -14.56 9.37
N ASP A 47 -14.72 -13.43 9.33
CA ASP A 47 -16.18 -13.38 9.34
C ASP A 47 -16.75 -14.01 8.05
N LEU A 48 -16.08 -13.82 6.90
CA LEU A 48 -16.40 -14.52 5.64
C LEU A 48 -16.06 -16.01 5.66
N HIS A 49 -14.99 -16.43 6.36
CA HIS A 49 -14.58 -17.83 6.45
C HIS A 49 -15.49 -18.64 7.38
N THR A 50 -15.93 -18.03 8.47
CA THR A 50 -16.82 -18.64 9.48
C THR A 50 -18.30 -18.59 9.08
N GLY A 51 -18.64 -17.89 7.99
CA GLY A 51 -20.02 -17.71 7.54
C GLY A 51 -20.83 -16.73 8.39
N LYS A 52 -20.17 -15.95 9.25
CA LYS A 52 -20.82 -14.90 10.05
C LYS A 52 -21.29 -13.73 9.16
N THR A 53 -20.54 -13.46 8.10
CA THR A 53 -20.92 -12.55 7.02
C THR A 53 -21.13 -13.35 5.75
N ILE A 54 -22.28 -13.20 5.12
CA ILE A 54 -22.63 -13.83 3.85
C ILE A 54 -22.94 -12.70 2.87
N ILE A 55 -22.15 -12.61 1.81
CA ILE A 55 -22.31 -11.68 0.70
C ILE A 55 -22.31 -12.48 -0.60
N ASP A 56 -22.70 -11.84 -1.70
CA ASP A 56 -22.70 -12.52 -2.98
C ASP A 56 -21.27 -12.91 -3.42
N PRO A 57 -21.12 -13.96 -4.24
CA PRO A 57 -19.80 -14.50 -4.59
C PRO A 57 -18.87 -13.53 -5.33
N ASP A 58 -19.41 -12.58 -6.09
CA ASP A 58 -18.61 -11.63 -6.85
C ASP A 58 -18.11 -10.50 -5.94
N SER A 59 -18.97 -9.94 -5.09
CA SER A 59 -18.56 -9.00 -4.04
C SER A 59 -17.57 -9.62 -3.06
N GLU A 60 -17.73 -10.90 -2.71
CA GLU A 60 -16.77 -11.63 -1.89
C GLU A 60 -15.39 -11.66 -2.56
N ARG A 61 -15.35 -11.98 -3.85
CA ARG A 61 -14.11 -12.04 -4.61
C ARG A 61 -13.43 -10.68 -4.66
N ASP A 62 -14.17 -9.61 -4.94
CA ASP A 62 -13.64 -8.26 -5.04
C ASP A 62 -13.09 -7.76 -3.69
N LEU A 63 -13.80 -8.06 -2.60
CA LEU A 63 -13.35 -7.75 -1.24
C LEU A 63 -12.05 -8.48 -0.91
N LEU A 64 -11.97 -9.79 -1.19
CA LEU A 64 -10.75 -10.57 -0.94
C LEU A 64 -9.57 -10.07 -1.78
N ILE A 65 -9.79 -9.69 -3.05
CA ILE A 65 -8.74 -9.10 -3.89
C ILE A 65 -8.24 -7.78 -3.29
N ASN A 66 -9.14 -6.91 -2.84
CA ASN A 66 -8.78 -5.63 -2.24
C ASN A 66 -7.96 -5.86 -0.96
N ILE A 67 -8.43 -6.73 -0.07
CA ILE A 67 -7.71 -7.11 1.17
C ILE A 67 -6.30 -7.62 0.84
N MET A 68 -6.14 -8.50 -0.15
CA MET A 68 -4.83 -9.01 -0.56
C MET A 68 -3.91 -7.89 -1.08
N LYS A 69 -4.42 -6.96 -1.89
CA LYS A 69 -3.64 -5.83 -2.41
C LYS A 69 -3.18 -4.91 -1.28
N GLN A 70 -4.09 -4.52 -0.39
CA GLN A 70 -3.79 -3.66 0.77
C GLN A 70 -2.79 -4.32 1.73
N SER A 71 -2.97 -5.62 2.00
CA SER A 71 -2.04 -6.40 2.83
C SER A 71 -0.63 -6.39 2.27
N ASN A 72 -0.47 -6.50 0.94
CA ASN A 72 0.84 -6.45 0.30
C ASN A 72 1.50 -5.07 0.43
N LYS A 73 0.73 -3.98 0.34
CA LYS A 73 1.24 -2.61 0.56
C LYS A 73 1.83 -2.48 1.97
N ILE A 74 1.04 -2.83 2.98
CA ILE A 74 1.48 -2.76 4.39
C ILE A 74 2.67 -3.70 4.64
N TRP A 75 2.67 -4.90 4.08
CA TRP A 75 3.77 -5.87 4.23
C TRP A 75 5.12 -5.35 3.71
N ARG A 76 5.13 -4.73 2.53
CA ARG A 76 6.35 -4.13 1.96
C ARG A 76 6.85 -3.00 2.85
N LEU A 77 5.95 -2.10 3.24
CA LEU A 77 6.26 -0.95 4.09
C LEU A 77 6.87 -1.38 5.43
N ARG A 78 6.24 -2.32 6.14
CA ARG A 78 6.72 -2.79 7.44
C ARG A 78 8.03 -3.58 7.35
N ASN A 79 8.26 -4.35 6.28
CA ASN A 79 9.56 -5.00 6.11
C ASN A 79 10.70 -4.01 5.87
N LYS A 80 10.44 -2.89 5.16
CA LYS A 80 11.45 -1.83 5.01
C LYS A 80 11.76 -1.14 6.34
N ILE A 81 10.74 -0.82 7.15
CA ILE A 81 10.94 -0.30 8.52
C ILE A 81 11.77 -1.28 9.35
N LYS A 82 11.45 -2.57 9.30
CA LYS A 82 12.20 -3.62 9.99
C LYS A 82 13.68 -3.67 9.56
N ASN A 83 13.96 -3.39 8.29
CA ASN A 83 15.30 -3.41 7.71
C ASN A 83 16.06 -2.08 7.88
N GLY A 84 15.39 -1.01 8.31
CA GLY A 84 15.99 0.32 8.49
C GLY A 84 16.12 1.16 7.22
N ASP A 85 15.43 0.78 6.13
CA ASP A 85 15.46 1.50 4.85
C ASP A 85 14.43 2.64 4.82
N TRP A 86 14.73 3.75 5.51
CA TRP A 86 13.82 4.89 5.66
C TRP A 86 13.72 5.78 4.41
N ASP A 87 14.83 5.98 3.67
CA ASP A 87 14.82 6.75 2.40
C ASP A 87 13.93 6.09 1.33
N ASP A 88 13.80 4.77 1.39
CA ASP A 88 13.06 3.94 0.43
C ASP A 88 11.55 3.84 0.77
N LEU A 89 11.12 4.49 1.86
CA LEU A 89 9.72 4.57 2.31
C LEU A 89 8.99 5.71 1.60
N SER A 90 9.58 6.90 1.62
CA SER A 90 9.05 8.12 0.98
C SER A 90 8.92 7.93 -0.54
N TYR A 91 9.91 7.29 -1.18
CA TYR A 91 9.86 7.00 -2.61
C TYR A 91 8.75 6.01 -2.97
N LEU A 92 8.42 5.09 -2.07
CA LEU A 92 7.44 4.04 -2.35
C LEU A 92 6.00 4.55 -2.15
N GLU A 93 5.74 5.33 -1.11
CA GLU A 93 4.45 6.04 -0.95
C GLU A 93 4.18 6.98 -2.13
N MET A 94 5.22 7.69 -2.56
CA MET A 94 5.15 8.54 -3.75
C MET A 94 4.77 7.73 -5.00
N ASN A 95 5.42 6.57 -5.20
CA ASN A 95 5.14 5.69 -6.34
C ASN A 95 3.76 5.03 -6.30
N ASP A 96 3.29 4.58 -5.14
CA ASP A 96 1.94 4.01 -5.00
C ASP A 96 0.86 5.04 -5.37
N MET A 97 1.02 6.29 -4.91
CA MET A 97 0.11 7.38 -5.26
C MET A 97 0.18 7.75 -6.76
N ILE A 98 1.38 7.70 -7.35
CA ILE A 98 1.58 7.87 -8.79
C ILE A 98 0.84 6.78 -9.58
N GLU A 99 0.98 5.51 -9.18
CA GLU A 99 0.27 4.38 -9.81
C GLU A 99 -1.25 4.56 -9.71
N ASP A 100 -1.76 5.00 -8.55
CA ASP A 100 -3.19 5.26 -8.35
C ASP A 100 -3.70 6.42 -9.24
N TYR A 101 -2.93 7.49 -9.41
CA TYR A 101 -3.26 8.57 -10.35
C TYR A 101 -3.24 8.09 -11.81
N ILE A 102 -2.28 7.25 -12.19
CA ILE A 102 -2.18 6.70 -13.55
C ILE A 102 -3.38 5.76 -13.83
N ALA A 103 -3.75 4.91 -12.88
CA ALA A 103 -4.90 4.01 -13.00
C ALA A 103 -6.23 4.76 -13.18
N GLN A 104 -6.36 5.95 -12.57
CA GLN A 104 -7.50 6.84 -12.74
C GLN A 104 -7.43 7.72 -14.01
N ASN A 105 -6.44 7.47 -14.89
CA ASN A 105 -6.16 8.26 -16.09
C ASN A 105 -5.83 9.74 -15.80
N GLN A 106 -5.32 10.03 -14.60
CA GLN A 106 -4.95 11.38 -14.12
C GLN A 106 -3.44 11.63 -14.22
N LYS A 107 -2.81 11.31 -15.35
CA LYS A 107 -1.35 11.45 -15.55
C LYS A 107 -0.78 12.83 -15.20
N ILE A 108 -1.51 13.92 -15.48
CA ILE A 108 -1.05 15.28 -15.16
C ILE A 108 -0.92 15.47 -13.64
N ASN A 109 -1.83 14.90 -12.86
CA ASN A 109 -1.77 14.97 -11.40
C ASN A 109 -0.60 14.14 -10.86
N ALA A 110 -0.34 12.97 -11.45
CA ALA A 110 0.83 12.16 -11.11
C ALA A 110 2.15 12.92 -11.34
N ILE A 111 2.28 13.63 -12.48
CA ILE A 111 3.46 14.47 -12.79
C ILE A 111 3.62 15.60 -11.77
N LYS A 112 2.54 16.29 -11.41
CA LYS A 112 2.58 17.37 -10.42
C LYS A 112 2.98 16.85 -9.04
N TYR A 113 2.37 15.75 -8.62
CA TYR A 113 2.62 15.10 -7.35
C TYR A 113 4.06 14.61 -7.23
N TYR A 114 4.59 13.92 -8.25
CA TYR A 114 6.00 13.49 -8.28
C TYR A 114 6.97 14.67 -8.12
N ARG A 115 6.75 15.77 -8.84
CA ARG A 115 7.62 16.96 -8.75
C ARG A 115 7.55 17.64 -7.39
N GLN A 116 6.36 17.70 -6.80
CA GLN A 116 6.16 18.27 -5.47
C GLN A 116 6.85 17.43 -4.40
N GLU A 117 6.65 16.12 -4.42
CA GLU A 117 7.25 15.20 -3.45
C GLU A 117 8.78 15.14 -3.57
N MET A 118 9.32 15.21 -4.79
CA MET A 118 10.77 15.29 -5.03
C MET A 118 11.38 16.58 -4.46
N ASP A 119 10.68 17.72 -4.57
CA ASP A 119 11.13 19.00 -4.01
C ASP A 119 10.98 19.03 -2.48
N GLU A 120 9.83 18.61 -1.95
CA GLU A 120 9.49 18.71 -0.53
C GLU A 120 10.18 17.65 0.34
N LYS A 121 10.26 16.40 -0.11
CA LYS A 121 10.79 15.28 0.69
C LYS A 121 12.25 14.97 0.40
N PHE A 122 12.72 15.25 -0.82
CA PHE A 122 14.08 14.91 -1.26
C PHE A 122 14.94 16.13 -1.58
N GLY A 123 14.35 17.33 -1.61
CA GLY A 123 15.07 18.57 -1.93
C GLY A 123 15.58 18.61 -3.37
N GLU A 124 15.01 17.80 -4.27
CA GLU A 124 15.46 17.65 -5.65
C GLU A 124 14.45 18.28 -6.62
N GLN A 125 14.87 19.35 -7.28
CA GLN A 125 14.05 19.99 -8.31
C GLN A 125 14.09 19.22 -9.62
N VAL A 126 13.05 18.42 -9.85
CA VAL A 126 12.88 17.67 -11.09
C VAL A 126 12.23 18.53 -12.17
N SER A 127 12.80 18.50 -13.38
CA SER A 127 12.25 19.21 -14.53
C SER A 127 10.92 18.58 -15.00
N LEU A 128 10.10 19.36 -15.72
CA LEU A 128 8.84 18.85 -16.28
C LEU A 128 9.08 17.67 -17.25
N ARG A 129 10.21 17.69 -17.96
CA ARG A 129 10.57 16.63 -18.91
C ARG A 129 10.91 15.33 -18.17
N GLU A 130 11.78 15.39 -17.18
CA GLU A 130 12.18 14.21 -16.38
C GLU A 130 10.98 13.61 -15.64
N ALA A 131 10.14 14.46 -15.05
CA ALA A 131 8.91 14.00 -14.41
C ALA A 131 7.96 13.32 -15.40
N LYS A 132 7.82 13.84 -16.62
CA LYS A 132 7.00 13.21 -17.66
C LYS A 132 7.57 11.86 -18.08
N GLU A 133 8.88 11.77 -18.30
CA GLU A 133 9.57 10.54 -18.68
C GLU A 133 9.37 9.45 -17.62
N TYR A 134 9.58 9.78 -16.34
CA TYR A 134 9.34 8.87 -15.23
C TYR A 134 7.90 8.33 -15.18
N ILE A 135 6.91 9.22 -15.27
CA ILE A 135 5.49 8.83 -15.23
C ILE A 135 5.09 7.99 -16.46
N ASP A 136 5.66 8.28 -17.63
CA ASP A 136 5.42 7.49 -18.84
C ASP A 136 6.06 6.09 -18.76
N GLU A 137 7.22 5.96 -18.11
CA GLU A 137 7.85 4.67 -17.80
C GLU A 137 7.01 3.85 -16.81
N VAL A 138 6.58 4.46 -15.70
CA VAL A 138 5.70 3.81 -14.71
C VAL A 138 4.41 3.34 -15.36
N ALA A 139 3.76 4.18 -16.17
CA ALA A 139 2.56 3.79 -16.90
C ALA A 139 2.80 2.65 -17.90
N SER A 140 3.97 2.63 -18.55
CA SER A 140 4.35 1.55 -19.45
C SER A 140 4.60 0.24 -18.71
N ASP A 141 5.19 0.30 -17.52
CA ASP A 141 5.44 -0.85 -16.66
C ASP A 141 4.14 -1.40 -16.06
N MET A 142 3.22 -0.54 -15.61
CA MET A 142 1.87 -0.95 -15.18
C MET A 142 1.15 -1.73 -16.29
N LYS A 143 1.21 -1.24 -17.53
CA LYS A 143 0.64 -1.92 -18.69
C LYS A 143 1.29 -3.29 -18.97
N ARG A 144 2.60 -3.42 -18.74
CA ARG A 144 3.31 -4.72 -18.86
C ARG A 144 2.90 -5.70 -17.76
N ARG A 145 2.59 -5.21 -16.55
CA ARG A 145 2.11 -6.00 -15.41
C ARG A 145 0.64 -6.40 -15.52
N GLY A 146 -0.09 -5.88 -16.52
CA GLY A 146 -1.51 -6.17 -16.74
C GLY A 146 -2.44 -5.45 -15.77
N ILE A 147 -1.99 -4.31 -15.23
CA ILE A 147 -2.76 -3.41 -14.37
C ILE A 147 -3.32 -2.27 -15.24
#